data_AF-B6Q751-F1
#
_entry.id   AF-B6Q751-F1
#
_cell.length_a   1.000
_cell.length_b   1.000
_cell.length_c   1.000
_cell.angle_alpha   90.00
_cell.angle_beta   90.00
_cell.angle_gamma   90.00
#
_symmetry.space_group_name_H-M   'P 1'
#
loop_
_entity.id
_entity.type
_entity.pdbx_description
1 polymer ?
#
loop_
_entity_poly.entity_id
_entity_poly.type
_entity_poly.pdbx_seq_one_letter_code
_entity_poly.pdbx_strand_id
1 'polypeptide(L)'
;MGGEPFDFHCHSNLTRAVIPFGLTELDVHDVLNVFQVTGLDEQGKYFMEASPARRGEYFEFFAEIDVLCALSACPGGRCRSMPGDLSQWGWEGKEGGDMAATCRHLGVEVYSLLRPETLKDWKQPESTNYTRMHGLKMPSRDDRKDRGHVGV
;
A
#
# COMPACT_ATOMS: atom_id res chain seq x y z
N MET A 1 -6.91 -8.37 25.23
CA MET A 1 -7.43 -8.16 23.88
C MET A 1 -7.59 -9.53 23.24
N GLY A 2 -8.76 -10.14 23.44
CA GLY A 2 -9.04 -11.49 22.94
C GLY A 2 -9.71 -11.39 21.59
N GLY A 3 -8.94 -11.62 20.53
CA GLY A 3 -9.42 -12.03 19.22
C GLY A 3 -8.74 -13.35 18.89
N GLU A 4 -9.41 -14.24 18.15
CA GLU A 4 -8.74 -15.44 17.69
C GLU A 4 -7.58 -15.07 16.74
N PRO A 5 -6.44 -15.76 16.83
CA PRO A 5 -5.32 -15.51 15.93
C PRO A 5 -5.73 -15.83 14.50
N PHE A 6 -5.74 -14.82 13.64
CA PHE A 6 -6.06 -14.95 12.22
C PHE A 6 -4.94 -14.38 11.37
N ASP A 7 -4.15 -15.27 10.74
CA ASP A 7 -2.92 -14.89 10.03
C ASP A 7 -3.12 -14.55 8.54
N PHE A 8 -4.36 -14.55 8.05
CA PHE A 8 -4.70 -14.37 6.62
C PHE A 8 -5.31 -13.00 6.30
N HIS A 9 -5.02 -11.98 7.10
CA HIS A 9 -5.37 -10.59 6.78
C HIS A 9 -4.41 -9.96 5.76
N CYS A 10 -4.82 -8.84 5.15
CA CYS A 10 -4.06 -8.16 4.09
C CYS A 10 -2.61 -7.86 4.48
N HIS A 11 -2.40 -7.36 5.69
CA HIS A 11 -1.05 -7.05 6.18
C HIS A 11 -0.13 -8.28 6.15
N SER A 12 -0.51 -9.40 6.77
CA SER A 12 0.27 -10.64 6.73
C SER A 12 0.42 -11.23 5.33
N ASN A 13 -0.58 -11.08 4.45
CA ASN A 13 -0.45 -11.49 3.05
C ASN A 13 0.65 -10.69 2.33
N LEU A 14 0.70 -9.37 2.54
CA LEU A 14 1.72 -8.50 1.97
C LEU A 14 3.09 -8.78 2.58
N THR A 15 3.19 -8.95 3.90
CA THR A 15 4.45 -9.34 4.56
C THR A 15 5.01 -10.62 3.95
N ARG A 16 4.17 -11.65 3.75
CA ARG A 16 4.59 -12.90 3.08
C ARG A 16 5.02 -12.68 1.63
N ALA A 17 4.35 -11.79 0.91
CA ALA A 17 4.68 -11.49 -0.49
C ALA A 17 6.02 -10.77 -0.66
N VAL A 18 6.43 -9.95 0.31
CA VAL A 18 7.67 -9.15 0.21
C VAL A 18 8.91 -9.86 0.77
N ILE A 19 8.75 -10.84 1.66
CA ILE A 19 9.86 -11.63 2.24
C ILE A 19 10.85 -12.20 1.21
N PRO A 20 10.41 -12.80 0.08
CA PRO A 20 11.32 -13.33 -0.94
C PRO A 20 12.24 -12.27 -1.58
N PHE A 21 11.90 -10.99 -1.45
CA PHE A 21 12.69 -9.86 -1.96
C PHE A 21 13.63 -9.26 -0.90
N GLY A 22 13.75 -9.90 0.27
CA GLY A 22 14.60 -9.45 1.37
C GLY A 22 14.00 -8.32 2.21
N LEU A 23 12.71 -8.06 2.05
CA LEU A 23 11.96 -7.06 2.82
C LEU A 23 11.30 -7.69 4.04
N THR A 24 10.94 -6.85 5.00
CA THR A 24 10.38 -7.23 6.29
C THR A 24 8.96 -6.70 6.47
N GLU A 25 8.31 -7.04 7.59
CA GLU A 25 7.01 -6.47 7.95
C GLU A 25 7.02 -4.94 8.03
N LEU A 26 8.15 -4.34 8.43
CA LEU A 26 8.29 -2.89 8.56
C LEU A 26 8.30 -2.15 7.21
N ASP A 27 8.53 -2.87 6.12
CA ASP A 27 8.52 -2.33 4.76
C ASP A 27 7.10 -2.35 4.16
N VAL A 28 6.14 -3.01 4.83
CA VAL A 28 4.71 -2.97 4.44
C VAL A 28 4.12 -1.65 4.91
N HIS A 29 3.69 -0.83 3.96
CA HIS A 29 3.10 0.47 4.18
C HIS A 29 1.58 0.47 3.95
N ASP A 30 0.95 1.62 4.23
CA ASP A 30 -0.46 1.85 3.93
C ASP A 30 -0.78 1.54 2.47
N VAL A 31 -1.90 0.85 2.25
CA VAL A 31 -2.25 0.26 0.96
C VAL A 31 -3.07 1.20 0.09
N LEU A 32 -2.89 1.10 -1.22
CA LEU A 32 -3.89 1.56 -2.18
C LEU A 32 -5.03 0.53 -2.24
N ASN A 33 -6.21 0.90 -1.74
CA ASN A 33 -7.37 0.03 -1.71
C ASN A 33 -8.06 -0.05 -3.09
N VAL A 34 -7.50 -0.84 -4.00
CA VAL A 34 -8.00 -1.00 -5.37
C VAL A 34 -9.44 -1.55 -5.35
N PHE A 35 -10.32 -0.89 -6.11
CA PHE A 35 -11.76 -1.14 -6.20
C PHE A 35 -12.54 -0.98 -4.87
N GLN A 36 -11.98 -0.41 -3.81
CA GLN A 36 -12.72 -0.14 -2.57
C GLN A 36 -13.46 1.18 -2.65
N VAL A 37 -14.75 1.15 -2.30
CA VAL A 37 -15.55 2.36 -2.17
C VAL A 37 -15.63 2.69 -0.70
N THR A 38 -14.95 3.75 -0.32
CA THR A 38 -14.93 4.23 1.06
C THR A 38 -15.04 5.74 1.09
N GLY A 39 -15.62 6.25 2.16
CA GLY A 39 -15.74 7.69 2.39
C GLY A 39 -15.77 8.01 3.87
N LEU A 40 -15.92 9.30 4.15
CA LEU A 40 -16.22 9.82 5.48
C LEU A 40 -17.66 10.31 5.47
N ASP A 41 -18.45 9.92 6.47
CA ASP A 41 -19.81 10.44 6.64
C ASP A 41 -19.78 11.89 7.17
N GLU A 42 -20.95 12.51 7.34
CA GLU A 42 -21.07 13.88 7.87
C GLU A 42 -20.50 14.05 9.30
N GLN A 43 -20.28 12.94 10.01
CA GLN A 43 -19.70 12.89 11.36
C GLN A 43 -18.20 12.56 11.33
N GLY A 44 -17.60 12.43 10.14
CA GLY A 44 -16.19 12.08 9.96
C GLY A 44 -15.89 10.60 10.24
N LYS A 45 -16.89 9.72 10.29
CA LYS A 45 -16.69 8.28 10.47
C LYS A 45 -16.42 7.61 9.14
N TYR A 46 -15.47 6.68 9.14
CA TYR A 46 -15.14 5.90 7.98
C TYR A 46 -16.26 4.90 7.67
N PHE A 47 -16.76 4.94 6.44
CA PHE A 47 -17.71 3.96 5.95
C PHE A 47 -17.19 3.26 4.69
N MET A 48 -17.68 2.05 4.48
CA MET A 48 -17.36 1.23 3.31
C MET A 48 -18.66 0.84 2.61
N GLU A 49 -18.66 0.93 1.28
CA GLU A 49 -19.79 0.50 0.45
C GLU A 49 -19.39 -0.66 -0.46
N ALA A 50 -20.41 -1.36 -0.96
CA ALA A 50 -20.20 -2.42 -1.93
C ALA A 50 -19.55 -1.85 -3.19
N SER A 51 -18.45 -2.46 -3.63
CA SER A 51 -17.77 -2.00 -4.83
C SER A 51 -18.65 -2.15 -6.07
N PRO A 52 -18.68 -1.16 -6.97
CA PRO A 52 -19.35 -1.27 -8.25
C PRO A 52 -18.59 -2.17 -9.23
N ALA A 53 -17.37 -2.61 -8.88
CA ALA A 53 -16.47 -3.29 -9.78
C ALA A 53 -17.06 -4.59 -10.33
N ARG A 54 -16.95 -4.79 -11.65
CA ARG A 54 -17.42 -6.00 -12.35
C ARG A 54 -16.26 -6.80 -12.93
N ARG A 55 -16.53 -8.08 -13.21
CA ARG A 55 -15.56 -8.96 -13.90
C ARG A 55 -15.16 -8.33 -15.24
N GLY A 56 -13.86 -8.16 -15.43
CA GLY A 56 -13.28 -7.55 -16.63
C GLY A 56 -12.99 -6.06 -16.49
N GLU A 57 -13.45 -5.40 -15.43
CA GLU A 57 -12.96 -4.07 -15.08
C GLU A 57 -11.55 -4.18 -14.50
N TYR A 58 -10.69 -3.25 -14.90
CA TYR A 58 -9.28 -3.24 -14.52
C TYR A 58 -8.85 -1.83 -14.14
N PHE A 59 -7.76 -1.76 -13.39
CA PHE A 59 -7.05 -0.53 -13.09
C PHE A 59 -5.64 -0.69 -13.66
N GLU A 60 -5.24 0.21 -14.54
CA GLU A 60 -3.94 0.20 -15.22
C GLU A 60 -3.13 1.41 -14.79
N PHE A 61 -1.83 1.21 -14.59
CA PHE A 61 -0.88 2.26 -14.25
C PHE A 61 0.43 2.05 -15.01
N PHE A 62 1.10 3.16 -15.30
CA PHE A 62 2.43 3.17 -15.89
C PHE A 62 3.48 3.21 -14.78
N ALA A 63 4.44 2.29 -14.81
CA ALA A 63 5.55 2.27 -13.87
C ALA A 63 6.60 3.32 -14.28
N GLU A 64 6.57 4.48 -13.64
CA GLU A 64 7.55 5.55 -13.90
C GLU A 64 8.96 5.20 -13.42
N ILE A 65 9.08 4.28 -12.47
CA ILE A 65 10.33 3.75 -11.95
C ILE A 65 10.24 2.22 -11.86
N ASP A 66 11.36 1.56 -11.62
CA ASP A 66 11.36 0.14 -11.27
C ASP A 66 10.59 -0.06 -9.96
N VAL A 67 9.54 -0.89 -10.00
CA VAL A 67 8.65 -1.13 -8.87
C VAL A 67 8.56 -2.61 -8.53
N LEU A 68 8.45 -2.89 -7.24
CA LEU A 68 7.97 -4.16 -6.72
C LEU A 68 6.48 -4.01 -6.38
N CYS A 69 5.61 -4.71 -7.11
CA CYS A 69 4.18 -4.70 -6.85
C CYS A 69 3.77 -5.94 -6.05
N ALA A 70 3.28 -5.73 -4.82
CA ALA A 70 2.66 -6.77 -4.01
C ALA A 70 1.14 -6.51 -3.93
N LEU A 71 0.35 -7.55 -4.18
CA LEU A 71 -1.12 -7.48 -4.15
C LEU A 71 -1.67 -8.54 -3.22
N SER A 72 -2.61 -8.15 -2.36
CA SER A 72 -3.39 -9.07 -1.52
C SER A 72 -4.86 -9.03 -1.93
N ALA A 73 -5.42 -10.18 -2.26
CA ALA A 73 -6.87 -10.33 -2.33
C ALA A 73 -7.42 -10.30 -0.89
N CYS A 74 -8.09 -9.20 -0.52
CA CYS A 74 -8.57 -8.99 0.85
C CYS A 74 -9.54 -10.11 1.25
N PRO A 75 -9.33 -10.77 2.41
CA PRO A 75 -10.24 -11.80 2.93
C PRO A 75 -11.60 -11.22 3.33
N GLY A 76 -11.72 -9.90 3.48
CA GLY A 76 -12.98 -9.15 3.67
C GLY A 76 -13.83 -9.07 2.41
N GLY A 77 -13.91 -10.16 1.64
CA GLY A 77 -14.29 -10.18 0.24
C GLY A 77 -15.54 -9.36 -0.12
N ARG A 78 -15.50 -8.74 -1.30
CA ARG A 78 -16.61 -7.99 -1.86
C ARG A 78 -17.49 -8.87 -2.73
N CYS A 79 -18.73 -9.09 -2.31
CA CYS A 79 -19.84 -9.42 -3.19
C CYS A 79 -21.07 -8.68 -2.66
N ARG A 80 -21.72 -7.90 -3.55
CA ARG A 80 -22.99 -7.21 -3.31
C ARG A 80 -23.89 -7.97 -2.32
N SER A 81 -24.25 -7.30 -1.23
CA SER A 81 -25.41 -7.65 -0.41
C SER A 81 -25.44 -9.11 0.07
N MET A 82 -24.27 -9.68 0.39
CA MET A 82 -24.13 -10.99 1.02
C MET A 82 -23.66 -10.82 2.47
N PRO A 83 -24.10 -11.67 3.42
CA PRO A 83 -23.54 -11.69 4.76
C PRO A 83 -22.06 -12.06 4.65
N GLY A 84 -21.15 -11.19 5.11
CA GLY A 84 -19.71 -11.36 4.84
C GLY A 84 -19.06 -10.28 3.98
N ASP A 85 -19.75 -9.19 3.64
CA ASP A 85 -19.15 -8.06 2.91
C ASP A 85 -18.68 -6.97 3.89
N LEU A 86 -17.53 -6.33 3.62
CA LEU A 86 -17.07 -5.14 4.35
C LEU A 86 -18.09 -3.98 4.30
N SER A 87 -18.99 -3.96 3.31
CA SER A 87 -20.12 -3.02 3.29
C SER A 87 -21.16 -3.25 4.40
N GLN A 88 -21.15 -4.43 5.03
CA GLN A 88 -21.95 -4.75 6.21
C GLN A 88 -21.20 -4.46 7.52
N TRP A 89 -19.93 -4.06 7.43
CA TRP A 89 -19.10 -3.69 8.58
C TRP A 89 -19.56 -2.31 9.07
N GLY A 90 -20.16 -2.28 10.26
CA GLY A 90 -20.67 -1.07 10.89
C GLY A 90 -20.29 -1.00 12.36
N TRP A 91 -20.34 0.21 12.91
CA TRP A 91 -20.09 0.46 14.34
C TRP A 91 -21.14 -0.18 15.27
N GLU A 92 -22.27 -0.59 14.69
CA GLU A 92 -23.32 -1.35 15.36
C GLU A 92 -23.11 -2.83 15.02
N GLY A 93 -22.66 -3.61 16.03
CA GLY A 93 -22.17 -4.97 15.89
C GLY A 93 -23.13 -5.95 15.21
N LYS A 94 -23.10 -5.99 13.88
CA LYS A 94 -23.66 -7.10 13.10
C LYS A 94 -22.65 -8.24 13.09
N GLU A 95 -23.12 -9.45 13.36
CA GLU A 95 -22.35 -10.67 13.22
C GLU A 95 -21.80 -10.76 11.79
N GLY A 96 -20.48 -10.61 11.64
CA GLY A 96 -19.81 -10.69 10.35
C GLY A 96 -19.94 -12.12 9.81
N GLY A 97 -20.65 -12.28 8.69
CA GLY A 97 -20.70 -13.55 7.96
C GLY A 97 -19.31 -13.98 7.46
N ASP A 98 -19.22 -15.17 6.86
CA ASP A 98 -17.96 -15.68 6.31
C ASP A 98 -17.45 -14.80 5.16
N MET A 99 -16.50 -13.92 5.49
CA MET A 99 -15.91 -12.96 4.57
C MET A 99 -15.08 -13.66 3.46
N ALA A 100 -14.61 -14.88 3.71
CA ALA A 100 -13.86 -15.64 2.72
C ALA A 100 -14.77 -16.12 1.57
N ALA A 101 -16.06 -16.34 1.82
CA ALA A 101 -17.02 -16.83 0.82
C ALA A 101 -17.28 -15.81 -0.32
N THR A 102 -17.06 -14.53 -0.06
CA THR A 102 -17.25 -13.42 -1.01
C THR A 102 -15.96 -13.02 -1.72
N CYS A 103 -14.82 -13.63 -1.36
CA CYS A 103 -13.54 -13.34 -1.97
C CYS A 103 -13.48 -13.79 -3.44
N ARG A 104 -12.76 -13.03 -4.25
CA ARG A 104 -12.50 -13.31 -5.66
C ARG A 104 -11.01 -13.12 -5.93
N HIS A 105 -10.48 -13.92 -6.85
CA HIS A 105 -9.10 -13.78 -7.29
C HIS A 105 -8.91 -12.46 -8.05
N LEU A 106 -7.76 -11.83 -7.83
CA LEU A 106 -7.28 -10.69 -8.61
C LEU A 106 -6.11 -11.16 -9.48
N GLY A 107 -6.09 -10.74 -10.74
CA GLY A 107 -4.99 -10.97 -11.66
C GLY A 107 -4.14 -9.70 -11.81
N VAL A 108 -2.85 -9.88 -12.06
CA VAL A 108 -1.92 -8.81 -12.42
C VAL A 108 -1.26 -9.20 -13.74
N GLU A 109 -1.27 -8.28 -14.69
CA GLU A 109 -0.66 -8.46 -16.00
C GLU A 109 0.37 -7.34 -16.21
N VAL A 110 1.56 -7.72 -16.70
CA VAL A 110 2.66 -6.77 -16.94
C VAL A 110 2.85 -6.66 -18.44
N TYR A 111 2.72 -5.44 -18.95
CA TYR A 111 2.82 -5.13 -20.37
C TYR A 111 4.11 -4.36 -20.66
N SER A 112 4.73 -4.66 -21.80
CA SER A 112 5.82 -3.85 -22.36
C SER A 112 5.27 -2.97 -23.49
N LEU A 113 5.78 -1.74 -23.59
CA LEU A 113 5.35 -0.82 -24.64
C LEU A 113 5.74 -1.36 -26.02
N LEU A 114 4.75 -1.47 -26.90
CA LEU A 114 4.96 -1.93 -28.29
C LEU A 114 5.78 -0.96 -29.13
N ARG A 115 5.78 0.34 -28.75
CA ARG A 115 6.50 1.41 -29.44
C ARG A 115 7.37 2.18 -28.44
N PRO A 116 8.67 1.85 -28.33
CA PRO A 116 9.59 2.56 -27.43
C PRO A 116 9.64 4.08 -27.70
N GLU A 117 9.41 4.49 -28.96
CA GLU A 117 9.35 5.88 -29.41
C GLU A 117 8.34 6.74 -28.62
N THR A 118 7.31 6.11 -28.02
CA THR A 118 6.31 6.81 -27.21
C THR A 118 6.92 7.46 -25.97
N LEU A 119 8.07 6.97 -25.50
CA LEU A 119 8.81 7.54 -24.36
C LEU A 119 9.95 8.49 -24.78
N LYS A 120 10.04 8.92 -26.04
CA LYS A 120 11.18 9.72 -26.55
C LYS A 120 11.51 10.98 -25.73
N ASP A 121 10.48 11.65 -25.20
CA ASP A 121 10.60 12.89 -24.42
C ASP A 121 10.32 12.65 -22.93
N TRP A 122 10.03 11.40 -22.55
CA TRP A 122 9.77 11.04 -21.16
C TRP A 122 11.09 10.80 -20.43
N LYS A 123 11.21 11.35 -19.22
CA LYS A 123 12.36 11.15 -18.34
C LYS A 123 11.87 10.57 -17.03
N GLN A 124 12.55 9.52 -16.58
CA GLN A 124 12.32 8.92 -15.27
C GLN A 124 12.46 9.99 -14.16
N PRO A 125 11.51 10.06 -13.19
CA PRO A 125 11.61 10.99 -12.08
C PRO A 125 12.83 10.67 -11.20
N GLU A 126 13.49 11.73 -10.73
CA GLU A 126 14.62 11.64 -9.80
C GLU A 126 14.15 11.96 -8.37
N SER A 127 14.84 11.40 -7.37
CA SER A 127 14.60 11.75 -5.97
C SER A 127 14.82 13.25 -5.72
N THR A 128 14.04 13.84 -4.81
CA THR A 128 14.17 15.26 -4.49
C THR A 128 15.58 15.61 -4.02
N ASN A 129 16.13 16.74 -4.51
CA ASN A 129 17.44 17.29 -4.13
C ASN A 129 17.49 17.88 -2.71
N TYR A 130 16.64 17.41 -1.80
CA TYR A 130 16.65 17.83 -0.42
C TYR A 130 17.87 17.26 0.29
N THR A 131 18.72 18.13 0.83
CA THR A 131 19.99 17.73 1.46
C THR A 131 19.85 17.00 2.79
N ARG A 132 18.62 16.85 3.31
CA ARG A 132 18.32 16.20 4.60
C ARG A 132 19.06 16.79 5.79
N MET A 133 19.55 18.02 5.63
CA MET A 133 20.27 18.72 6.69
C MET A 133 19.32 19.41 7.67
N HIS A 134 18.01 19.51 7.37
CA HIS A 134 17.02 20.16 8.25
C HIS A 134 17.42 21.56 8.75
N GLY A 135 18.19 22.30 7.94
CA GLY A 135 18.72 23.62 8.31
C GLY A 135 19.98 23.59 9.20
N LEU A 136 20.44 22.41 9.61
CA LEU A 136 21.68 22.22 10.36
C LEU A 136 22.89 22.39 9.44
N LYS A 137 23.90 23.11 9.93
CA LYS A 137 25.24 23.13 9.34
C LYS A 137 26.15 22.40 10.30
N MET A 138 27.00 21.53 9.76
CA MET A 138 28.05 20.92 10.57
C MET A 138 28.88 22.04 11.22
N PRO A 139 29.17 21.97 12.53
CA PRO A 139 30.08 22.92 13.15
C PRO A 139 31.43 22.87 12.44
N SER A 140 32.10 24.02 12.31
CA SER A 140 33.42 24.10 11.71
C SER A 140 34.37 23.18 12.48
N ARG A 141 34.95 22.20 11.78
CA ARG A 141 36.00 21.35 12.36
C ARG A 141 37.28 22.19 12.52
N ASP A 142 37.77 22.33 13.74
CA ASP A 142 39.09 22.92 13.99
C ASP A 142 40.15 21.85 13.68
N ASP A 143 40.90 22.03 12.59
CA ASP A 143 41.94 21.09 12.14
C ASP A 143 43.26 21.25 12.92
N ARG A 144 43.24 21.98 14.04
CA ARG A 144 44.40 22.09 14.93
C ARG A 144 44.71 20.74 15.56
N LYS A 145 45.89 20.20 15.22
CA LYS A 145 46.42 18.90 15.69
C LYS A 145 46.62 18.80 17.21
N ASP A 146 46.50 19.89 17.97
CA ASP A 146 46.76 19.98 19.41
C ASP A 146 45.52 19.74 20.28
N ARG A 147 44.32 19.80 19.72
CA ARG A 147 43.07 19.51 20.43
C ARG A 147 42.42 18.31 19.77
N GLY A 148 42.36 17.18 20.47
CA GLY A 148 41.68 15.98 19.99
C GLY A 148 40.32 16.34 19.42
N HIS A 149 39.99 15.81 18.24
CA HIS A 149 38.82 16.23 17.48
C HIS A 149 37.53 16.07 18.31
N VAL A 150 37.01 17.18 18.83
CA VAL A 150 35.70 17.22 19.47
C VAL A 150 34.73 17.80 18.45
N GLY A 151 34.09 16.91 17.70
CA GLY A 151 32.80 17.22 17.08
C GLY A 151 31.71 16.84 18.08
N VAL A 152 30.77 17.74 18.35
CA VAL A 152 29.51 17.39 19.03
C VAL A 152 28.70 16.50 18.10
#